data_AF-A0A7K2ZBL9-F1
#
_entry.id   AF-A0A7K2ZBL9-F1
#
_cell.length_a   1.000
_cell.length_b   1.000
_cell.length_c   1.000
_cell.angle_alpha   90.00
_cell.angle_beta   90.00
_cell.angle_gamma   90.00
#
_symmetry.space_group_name_H-M   'P 1'
#
loop_
_entity.id
_entity.type
_entity.pdbx_description
1 polymer ?
#
loop_
_entity_poly.entity_id
_entity_poly.type
_entity_poly.pdbx_seq_one_letter_code
_entity_poly.pdbx_strand_id
1 'polypeptide(L)'
;MVSTGAVPNLVFRQLRGQRSAGEFAAAVRRAAREIGEQVACDARYIGRVESGEIRCPNYAYERVFLHMFPGASLADLGFSARESVRGRGAR
;
A
#
# COMPACT_ATOMS: atom_id res chain seq x y z
N MET A 1 -11.28 -3.36 -25.17
CA MET A 1 -11.55 -3.71 -23.76
C MET A 1 -11.03 -2.55 -22.94
N VAL A 2 -11.88 -1.59 -22.60
CA VAL A 2 -11.46 -0.45 -21.75
C VAL A 2 -11.30 -1.02 -20.35
N SER A 3 -10.08 -1.42 -20.01
CA SER A 3 -9.70 -1.46 -18.60
C SER A 3 -9.93 -0.03 -18.11
N THR A 4 -10.95 0.18 -17.29
CA THR A 4 -11.02 1.36 -16.42
C THR A 4 -9.75 1.29 -15.60
N GLY A 5 -8.68 1.88 -16.14
CA GLY A 5 -7.32 1.60 -15.74
C GLY A 5 -7.20 1.95 -14.28
N ALA A 6 -6.91 0.95 -13.45
CA ALA A 6 -6.49 1.21 -12.09
C ALA A 6 -5.41 2.30 -12.15
N VAL A 7 -5.63 3.41 -11.44
CA VAL A 7 -4.66 4.50 -11.44
C VAL A 7 -3.43 3.99 -10.71
N PRO A 8 -2.27 3.91 -11.37
CA PRO A 8 -1.09 3.33 -10.75
C PRO A 8 -0.65 4.17 -9.56
N ASN A 9 -0.26 3.51 -8.46
CA ASN A 9 0.27 4.18 -7.29
C ASN A 9 1.75 4.52 -7.52
N LEU A 10 1.97 5.63 -8.21
CA LEU A 10 3.30 6.15 -8.52
C LEU A 10 4.05 6.61 -7.28
N VAL A 11 3.33 7.05 -6.24
CA VAL A 11 3.95 7.50 -4.99
C VAL A 11 4.60 6.32 -4.27
N PHE A 12 3.88 5.21 -4.16
CA PHE A 12 4.40 3.98 -3.58
C PHE A 12 5.59 3.42 -4.38
N ARG A 13 5.54 3.54 -5.70
CA ARG A 13 6.68 3.21 -6.58
C ARG A 13 7.90 4.12 -6.31
N GLN A 14 7.69 5.41 -6.02
CA GLN A 14 8.78 6.31 -5.60
C GLN A 14 9.33 5.97 -4.22
N LEU A 15 8.47 5.62 -3.25
CA LEU A 15 8.87 5.19 -1.90
C LEU A 15 9.68 3.90 -1.91
N ARG A 16 9.35 2.97 -2.80
CA ARG A 16 10.17 1.79 -3.08
C ARG A 16 11.53 2.18 -3.67
N GLY A 17 11.57 3.23 -4.49
CA GLY A 17 12.77 3.73 -5.14
C GLY A 17 13.39 2.65 -6.04
N GLN A 18 14.70 2.44 -5.89
CA GLN A 18 15.46 1.45 -6.66
C GLN A 18 15.35 0.02 -6.08
N ARG A 19 14.71 -0.17 -4.91
CA ARG A 19 14.58 -1.50 -4.30
C ARG A 19 13.64 -2.37 -5.11
N SER A 20 13.96 -3.64 -5.31
CA SER A 20 13.03 -4.60 -5.92
C SER A 20 11.75 -4.76 -5.09
N ALA A 21 10.63 -5.17 -5.71
CA ALA A 21 9.37 -5.39 -5.00
C ALA A 21 9.50 -6.39 -3.84
N GLY A 22 10.34 -7.43 -4.00
CA GLY A 22 10.64 -8.40 -2.94
C GLY A 22 11.45 -7.81 -1.77
N GLU A 23 12.46 -6.97 -2.07
CA GLU A 23 13.28 -6.27 -1.08
C GLU A 23 12.40 -5.33 -0.24
N PHE A 24 11.54 -4.57 -0.90
CA PHE A 24 10.60 -3.68 -0.22
C PHE A 24 9.60 -4.49 0.64
N ALA A 25 9.04 -5.57 0.11
CA ALA A 25 8.15 -6.46 0.86
C ALA A 25 8.86 -7.11 2.08
N ALA A 26 10.15 -7.40 1.99
CA ALA A 26 10.94 -7.88 3.13
C ALA A 26 11.10 -6.80 4.21
N ALA A 27 11.36 -5.54 3.82
CA ALA A 27 11.41 -4.41 4.75
C ALA A 27 10.06 -4.18 5.44
N VAL A 28 8.96 -4.24 4.70
CA VAL A 28 7.59 -4.13 5.24
C VAL A 28 7.31 -5.26 6.24
N ARG A 29 7.66 -6.50 5.91
CA ARG A 29 7.49 -7.64 6.83
C ARG A 29 8.33 -7.48 8.10
N ARG A 30 9.54 -6.93 8.01
CA ARG A 30 10.39 -6.65 9.16
C ARG A 30 9.74 -5.61 10.07
N ALA A 31 9.34 -4.46 9.52
CA ALA A 31 8.65 -3.41 10.26
C ALA A 31 7.35 -3.92 10.92
N ALA A 32 6.61 -4.81 10.23
CA ALA A 32 5.42 -5.43 10.80
C ALA A 32 5.72 -6.27 12.04
N ARG A 33 6.78 -7.08 11.99
CA ARG A 33 7.24 -7.86 13.16
C ARG A 33 7.66 -6.96 14.32
N GLU A 34 8.26 -5.80 14.03
CA GLU A 34 8.67 -4.84 15.06
C GLU A 34 7.48 -4.25 15.84
N ILE A 35 6.33 -4.08 15.19
CA ILE A 35 5.09 -3.59 15.84
C ILE A 35 4.11 -4.70 16.26
N GLY A 36 4.51 -5.97 16.12
CA GLY A 36 3.69 -7.14 16.44
C GLY A 36 2.59 -7.46 15.42
N GLU A 37 2.61 -6.85 14.23
CA GLU A 37 1.66 -7.14 13.15
C GLU A 37 2.15 -8.29 12.28
N GLN A 38 1.25 -9.21 11.95
CA GLN A 38 1.53 -10.28 10.99
C GLN A 38 0.95 -9.93 9.62
N VAL A 39 1.82 -9.52 8.69
CA VAL A 39 1.44 -9.24 7.30
C VAL A 39 2.11 -10.22 6.33
N ALA A 40 1.33 -10.78 5.42
CA ALA A 40 1.80 -11.64 4.33
C ALA A 40 2.25 -10.81 3.12
N CYS A 41 3.01 -9.73 3.35
CA CYS A 41 3.43 -8.84 2.27
C CYS A 41 4.48 -9.54 1.40
N ASP A 42 4.21 -9.61 0.09
CA ASP A 42 5.08 -10.22 -0.90
C ASP A 42 5.22 -9.34 -2.15
N ALA A 43 6.17 -9.68 -3.03
CA ALA A 43 6.45 -8.91 -4.24
C ALA A 43 5.22 -8.74 -5.15
N ARG A 44 4.32 -9.73 -5.22
CA ARG A 44 3.08 -9.65 -6.00
C ARG A 44 2.10 -8.68 -5.37
N TYR A 45 2.00 -8.65 -4.05
CA TYR A 45 1.18 -7.66 -3.35
C TYR A 45 1.64 -6.24 -3.67
N ILE A 46 2.96 -5.98 -3.59
CA ILE A 46 3.54 -4.68 -3.93
C ILE A 46 3.24 -4.31 -5.39
N GLY A 47 3.41 -5.24 -6.34
CA GLY A 47 3.08 -4.99 -7.74
C GLY A 47 1.61 -4.63 -7.98
N ARG A 48 0.68 -5.25 -7.24
CA ARG A 48 -0.76 -4.92 -7.30
C ARG A 48 -1.07 -3.54 -6.71
N VAL A 49 -0.40 -3.15 -5.63
CA VAL A 49 -0.48 -1.80 -5.07
C VAL A 49 0.04 -0.77 -6.07
N GLU A 50 1.23 -0.99 -6.64
CA GLU A 50 1.84 -0.08 -7.61
C GLU A 50 1.01 0.04 -8.90
N SER A 51 0.37 -1.04 -9.34
CA SER A 51 -0.55 -1.04 -10.48
C SER A 51 -1.91 -0.36 -10.16
N GLY A 52 -2.18 -0.07 -8.88
CA GLY A 52 -3.45 0.52 -8.43
C GLY A 52 -4.60 -0.48 -8.31
N GLU A 53 -4.34 -1.79 -8.45
CA GLU A 53 -5.33 -2.83 -8.23
C GLU A 53 -5.80 -2.82 -6.77
N ILE A 54 -4.86 -2.54 -5.85
CA ILE A 54 -5.14 -2.37 -4.42
C ILE A 54 -5.13 -0.88 -4.08
N ARG A 55 -6.33 -0.31 -3.91
CA ARG A 55 -6.54 1.11 -3.59
C ARG A 55 -6.63 1.40 -2.10
N CYS A 56 -7.12 0.45 -1.31
CA CYS A 56 -7.16 0.54 0.15
C CYS A 56 -6.56 -0.73 0.77
N PRO A 57 -5.42 -0.63 1.47
CA PRO A 57 -4.89 -1.71 2.26
C PRO A 57 -5.77 -1.96 3.50
N ASN A 58 -5.62 -3.14 4.12
CA ASN A 58 -6.29 -3.46 5.38
C ASN A 58 -5.55 -2.85 6.58
N TYR A 59 -6.22 -2.64 7.71
CA TYR A 59 -5.72 -1.96 8.91
C TYR A 59 -4.33 -2.42 9.38
N ALA A 60 -4.03 -3.73 9.26
CA ALA A 60 -2.71 -4.25 9.58
C ALA A 60 -1.61 -3.61 8.71
N TYR A 61 -1.81 -3.57 7.39
CA TYR A 61 -0.88 -2.91 6.46
C TYR A 61 -0.83 -1.40 6.69
N GLU A 62 -1.96 -0.77 7.00
CA GLU A 62 -2.01 0.66 7.33
C GLU A 62 -1.06 0.96 8.49
N ARG A 63 -1.17 0.22 9.60
CA ARG A 63 -0.29 0.37 10.76
C ARG A 63 1.18 0.16 10.43
N VAL A 64 1.50 -0.84 9.61
CA VAL A 64 2.88 -1.11 9.20
C VAL A 64 3.45 0.04 8.37
N PHE A 65 2.69 0.55 7.38
CA PHE A 65 3.17 1.64 6.56
C PHE A 65 3.32 2.94 7.34
N LEU A 66 2.37 3.27 8.21
CA LEU A 66 2.46 4.44 9.09
C LEU A 66 3.64 4.33 10.07
N HIS A 67 3.99 3.11 10.49
CA HIS A 67 5.17 2.88 11.30
C HIS A 67 6.47 3.07 10.50
N MET A 68 6.53 2.58 9.26
CA MET A 68 7.70 2.77 8.39
C MET A 68 7.89 4.22 7.95
N PHE A 69 6.80 4.95 7.76
CA PHE A 69 6.78 6.35 7.31
C PHE A 69 6.05 7.20 8.35
N PRO A 70 6.68 7.47 9.50
CA PRO A 70 6.06 8.28 10.54
C PRO A 70 5.74 9.67 9.99
N GLY A 71 4.48 10.10 10.15
CA GLY A 71 3.99 11.39 9.64
C GLY A 71 3.41 11.34 8.22
N ALA A 72 3.60 10.24 7.48
CA ALA A 72 2.85 10.01 6.24
C ALA A 72 1.46 9.48 6.56
N SER A 73 0.50 9.71 5.66
CA SER A 73 -0.84 9.10 5.70
C SER A 73 -1.00 8.14 4.53
N LEU A 74 -2.04 7.29 4.54
CA LEU A 74 -2.33 6.44 3.38
C LEU A 74 -2.44 7.22 2.07
N ALA A 75 -3.03 8.42 2.10
CA ALA A 75 -3.13 9.29 0.93
C ALA A 75 -1.76 9.77 0.46
N ASP A 76 -0.85 10.07 1.40
CA ASP A 76 0.54 10.43 1.11
C ASP A 76 1.30 9.27 0.47
N LEU A 77 0.97 8.02 0.83
CA LEU A 77 1.50 6.82 0.20
C LEU A 77 0.82 6.48 -1.15
N GLY A 78 -0.10 7.34 -1.62
CA GLY A 78 -0.86 7.18 -2.86
C GLY A 78 -2.03 6.18 -2.79
N PHE A 79 -2.42 5.74 -1.61
CA PHE A 79 -3.66 4.98 -1.41
C PHE A 79 -4.88 5.90 -1.36
N SER A 80 -6.04 5.38 -1.71
CA SER A 80 -7.29 6.10 -1.50
C SER A 80 -7.62 6.12 -0.01
N ALA A 81 -7.99 7.29 0.51
CA ALA A 81 -8.51 7.40 1.87
C ALA A 81 -9.75 6.50 2.02
N ARG A 82 -9.85 5.79 3.14
CA ARG A 82 -10.95 4.85 3.39
C ARG A 82 -12.31 5.53 3.32
N GLU A 83 -12.40 6.80 3.71
CA GLU A 83 -13.61 7.63 3.56
C GLU A 83 -14.05 7.77 2.09
N SER A 84 -13.08 7.88 1.18
CA SER A 84 -13.31 7.96 -0.27
C SER A 84 -13.77 6.62 -0.87
N VAL A 85 -13.36 5.49 -0.28
CA VAL A 85 -13.83 4.14 -0.67
C VAL A 85 -15.16 3.78 -0.03
N ARG A 86 -15.39 4.16 1.23
CA ARG A 86 -16.65 3.92 1.96
C ARG A 86 -17.79 4.80 1.43
N GLY A 87 -17.50 6.01 0.95
CA GLY A 87 -18.45 6.89 0.27
C GLY A 87 -18.91 6.42 -1.11
N ARG A 88 -18.26 5.40 -1.70
CA ARG A 88 -18.65 4.80 -2.99
C ARG A 88 -19.48 3.51 -2.85
N GLY A 89 -20.08 3.28 -1.69
CA GLY A 89 -21.07 2.22 -1.43
C GLY A 89 -22.47 2.74 -1.10
N ALA A 90 -22.68 4.05 -1.16
CA ALA A 90 -23.97 4.70 -0.93
C ALA A 90 -24.39 5.49 -2.18
N ARG A 91 -24.69 4.80 -3.27
CA ARG A 91 -25.52 5.32 -4.36
C ARG A 91 -26.16 4.19 -5.14
#